data_AF-A0A1V5I7D2-F1
#
_entry.id   AF-A0A1V5I7D2-F1
#
_cell.length_a   1.000
_cell.length_b   1.000
_cell.length_c   1.000
_cell.angle_alpha   90.00
_cell.angle_beta   90.00
_cell.angle_gamma   90.00
#
_symmetry.space_group_name_H-M   'P 1'
#
loop_
_entity.id
_entity.type
_entity.pdbx_description
1 polymer ?
#
loop_
_entity_poly.entity_id
_entity_poly.type
_entity_poly.pdbx_seq_one_letter_code
_entity_poly.pdbx_strand_id
1 'polypeptide(L)'
;MALDYDAAWTAAAMAECDRLFCDDVAAALATRAAGARLAGLPDPIAGDLGDLAAGLVRGRERADERLFCLNLGMALEDVVTGELALRRARELGVGTELPL
;
A
#
# COMPACT_ATOMS: atom_id res chain seq x y z
N MET A 1 0.42 -3.59 -19.61
CA MET A 1 1.06 -4.32 -18.48
C MET A 1 0.36 -3.85 -17.24
N ALA A 2 -0.26 -4.74 -16.45
CA ALA A 2 -0.91 -4.34 -15.21
C ALA A 2 0.15 -3.86 -14.20
N LEU A 3 -0.15 -2.79 -13.46
CA LEU A 3 0.68 -2.26 -12.38
C LEU A 3 0.42 -3.09 -11.11
N ASP A 4 0.58 -4.40 -11.20
CA ASP A 4 0.28 -5.32 -10.10
C ASP A 4 1.57 -5.81 -9.45
N TYR A 5 1.63 -5.74 -8.11
CA TYR A 5 2.74 -6.26 -7.31
C TYR A 5 4.11 -5.73 -7.79
N ASP A 6 5.09 -6.62 -7.92
CA ASP A 6 6.45 -6.34 -8.38
C ASP A 6 6.58 -6.20 -9.91
N ALA A 7 5.49 -6.17 -10.68
CA ALA A 7 5.57 -6.12 -12.14
C ALA A 7 6.23 -4.83 -12.66
N ALA A 8 6.19 -3.75 -11.89
CA ALA A 8 6.73 -2.45 -12.27
C ALA A 8 8.23 -2.30 -11.94
N TRP A 9 8.78 -3.11 -11.05
CA TRP A 9 10.10 -2.90 -10.46
C TRP A 9 10.89 -4.20 -10.42
N THR A 10 12.13 -4.16 -10.89
CA THR A 10 13.03 -5.32 -10.73
C THR A 10 13.44 -5.47 -9.27
N ALA A 11 13.77 -6.69 -8.85
CA ALA A 11 14.32 -6.95 -7.53
C ALA A 11 15.57 -6.10 -7.24
N ALA A 12 16.44 -5.93 -8.24
CA ALA A 12 17.63 -5.10 -8.13
C ALA A 12 17.28 -3.62 -7.87
N ALA A 13 16.25 -3.08 -8.53
CA ALA A 13 15.82 -1.70 -8.29
C ALA A 13 15.21 -1.53 -6.89
N MET A 14 14.43 -2.51 -6.41
CA MET A 14 13.88 -2.47 -5.05
C MET A 14 14.98 -2.58 -3.99
N ALA A 15 16.01 -3.41 -4.22
CA ALA A 15 17.14 -3.60 -3.30
C ALA A 15 17.99 -2.33 -3.09
N GLU A 16 17.85 -1.33 -3.96
CA GLU A 16 18.49 -0.03 -3.78
C GLU A 16 17.81 0.85 -2.74
N CYS A 17 16.64 0.49 -2.19
CA CYS A 17 16.04 1.29 -1.13
C CYS A 17 16.84 1.18 0.19
N ASP A 18 16.97 2.28 0.92
CA ASP A 18 17.44 2.24 2.31
C ASP A 18 16.41 1.56 3.21
N ARG A 19 15.12 1.80 2.95
CA ARG A 19 14.00 1.19 3.69
C ARG A 19 12.80 0.93 2.79
N LEU A 20 12.17 -0.21 3.04
CA LEU A 20 10.95 -0.65 2.39
C LEU A 20 9.76 -0.52 3.34
N PHE A 21 8.66 0.00 2.84
CA PHE A 21 7.34 -0.02 3.47
C PHE A 21 6.32 -0.69 2.54
N CYS A 22 5.14 -0.98 3.08
CA CYS A 22 4.00 -1.48 2.32
C CYS A 22 2.69 -0.97 2.93
N ASP A 23 1.57 -1.36 2.34
CA ASP A 23 0.23 -1.09 2.86
C ASP A 23 -0.19 -2.07 3.98
N ASP A 24 0.21 -3.35 3.87
CA ASP A 24 0.01 -4.36 4.92
C ASP A 24 1.17 -5.38 4.93
N VAL A 25 1.89 -5.45 6.05
CA VAL A 25 3.06 -6.33 6.21
C VAL A 25 2.68 -7.80 6.09
N ALA A 26 1.56 -8.21 6.70
CA ALA A 26 1.14 -9.61 6.73
C ALA A 26 0.75 -10.11 5.34
N ALA A 27 0.03 -9.30 4.56
CA ALA A 27 -0.38 -9.58 3.20
C ALA A 27 0.82 -9.62 2.25
N ALA A 28 1.78 -8.69 2.38
CA ALA A 28 3.01 -8.70 1.60
C ALA A 28 3.82 -9.99 1.85
N LEU A 29 4.01 -10.37 3.12
CA LEU A 29 4.73 -11.59 3.49
C LEU A 29 3.97 -12.86 3.07
N ALA A 30 2.65 -12.91 3.21
CA ALA A 30 1.83 -14.04 2.78
C ALA A 30 1.87 -14.20 1.25
N THR A 31 1.78 -13.09 0.51
CA THR A 31 1.92 -13.08 -0.95
C THR A 31 3.29 -13.60 -1.39
N ARG A 32 4.36 -13.14 -0.74
CA ARG A 32 5.71 -13.63 -1.00
C ARG A 32 5.84 -15.12 -0.70
N ALA A 33 5.28 -15.59 0.41
CA ALA A 33 5.31 -16.99 0.80
C ALA A 33 4.55 -17.90 -0.17
N ALA A 34 3.50 -17.39 -0.83
CA ALA A 34 2.81 -18.12 -1.91
C ALA A 34 3.67 -18.31 -3.17
N GLY A 35 4.77 -17.56 -3.32
CA GLY A 35 5.86 -17.84 -4.26
C GLY A 35 5.68 -17.34 -5.70
N ALA A 36 4.50 -16.85 -6.08
CA ALA A 36 4.24 -16.35 -7.43
C ALA A 36 4.71 -14.89 -7.67
N ARG A 37 4.83 -14.10 -6.59
CA ARG A 37 5.14 -12.67 -6.61
C ARG A 37 6.02 -12.31 -5.42
N LEU A 38 6.69 -11.16 -5.49
CA LEU A 38 7.41 -10.54 -4.36
C LEU A 38 8.63 -11.33 -3.86
N ALA A 39 9.15 -12.30 -4.63
CA ALA A 39 10.31 -13.08 -4.23
C ALA A 39 11.56 -12.20 -4.02
N GLY A 40 11.68 -11.12 -4.80
CA GLY A 40 12.77 -10.15 -4.73
C GLY A 40 12.50 -8.95 -3.81
N LEU A 41 11.48 -9.02 -2.96
CA LEU A 41 11.19 -7.96 -2.00
C LEU A 41 12.33 -7.84 -0.97
N PRO A 42 12.88 -6.63 -0.74
CA PRO A 42 13.89 -6.39 0.28
C PRO A 42 13.43 -6.81 1.68
N ASP A 43 14.35 -7.34 2.49
CA ASP A 43 14.14 -7.63 3.91
C ASP A 43 15.08 -6.78 4.79
N PRO A 44 14.62 -6.30 5.95
CA PRO A 44 13.25 -6.39 6.45
C PRO A 44 12.31 -5.32 5.84
N ILE A 45 11.00 -5.61 5.82
CA ILE A 45 9.97 -4.57 5.67
C ILE A 45 9.98 -3.73 6.96
N ALA A 46 10.17 -2.41 6.84
CA ALA A 46 10.36 -1.50 7.96
C ALA A 46 9.07 -1.16 8.73
N GLY A 47 7.91 -1.47 8.16
CA GLY A 47 6.57 -1.23 8.70
C GLY A 47 5.55 -1.04 7.57
N ASP A 48 4.29 -0.87 7.93
CA ASP A 48 3.25 -0.48 6.98
C ASP A 48 2.85 1.01 7.08
N LEU A 49 1.97 1.44 6.17
CA LEU A 49 1.43 2.80 6.15
C LEU A 49 0.59 3.13 7.40
N GLY A 50 -0.04 2.13 8.03
CA GLY A 50 -0.76 2.28 9.28
C GLY A 50 0.18 2.58 10.45
N ASP A 51 1.29 1.84 10.55
CA ASP A 51 2.35 2.07 11.53
C ASP A 51 2.94 3.48 11.38
N LEU A 52 3.19 3.92 10.14
CA LEU A 52 3.69 5.26 9.83
C LEU A 52 2.70 6.34 10.25
N ALA A 53 1.41 6.17 9.89
CA ALA A 53 0.36 7.12 10.25
C ALA A 53 0.16 7.21 11.78
N ALA A 54 0.32 6.10 12.49
CA ALA A 54 0.24 6.03 13.94
C ALA A 54 1.52 6.49 14.67
N GLY A 55 2.62 6.74 13.93
CA GLY A 55 3.92 7.10 14.51
C GLY A 55 4.61 5.94 15.26
N LEU A 56 4.21 4.70 15.00
CA LEU A 56 4.78 3.50 15.61
C LEU A 56 6.12 3.12 14.99
N VAL A 57 6.32 3.48 13.72
CA VAL A 57 7.60 3.37 13.02
C VAL A 57 8.06 4.75 12.54
N ARG A 58 9.38 4.92 12.42
CA ARG A 58 9.96 6.19 11.98
C ARG A 58 9.76 6.35 10.47
N GLY A 59 9.29 7.52 10.03
CA GLY A 59 9.24 7.87 8.61
C GLY A 59 10.64 8.17 8.05
N ARG A 60 10.71 9.09 7.09
CA ARG A 60 11.98 9.61 6.57
C ARG A 60 12.80 10.27 7.68
N GLU A 61 14.07 9.90 7.79
CA GLU A 61 15.01 10.43 8.77
C GLU A 61 16.10 11.29 8.12
N ARG A 62 16.43 11.04 6.86
CA ARG A 62 17.42 11.81 6.11
C ARG A 62 16.90 12.24 4.73
N ALA A 63 17.46 13.34 4.23
CA ALA A 63 17.11 13.87 2.92
C ALA A 63 17.56 12.95 1.77
N ASP A 64 18.62 12.16 1.98
CA ASP A 64 19.21 11.27 0.99
C ASP A 64 18.67 9.83 1.01
N GLU A 65 17.75 9.51 1.94
CA GLU A 65 17.16 8.17 2.01
C GLU A 65 16.29 7.85 0.79
N ARG A 66 16.57 6.71 0.17
CA ARG A 66 15.75 6.07 -0.85
C ARG A 66 14.70 5.22 -0.15
N LEU A 67 13.47 5.69 -0.13
CA LEU A 67 12.34 4.97 0.45
C LEU A 67 11.53 4.32 -0.66
N PHE A 68 11.18 3.06 -0.48
CA PHE A 68 10.29 2.33 -1.38
C PHE A 68 9.02 1.92 -0.65
N CYS A 69 7.87 2.08 -1.30
CA CYS A 69 6.59 1.62 -0.77
C CYS A 69 5.93 0.75 -1.82
N LEU A 70 5.62 -0.50 -1.48
CA LEU A 70 4.91 -1.42 -2.36
C LEU A 70 3.52 -1.69 -1.80
N ASN A 71 2.49 -1.19 -2.47
CA ASN A 71 1.11 -1.43 -2.07
C ASN A 71 0.50 -2.54 -2.93
N LEU A 72 -0.10 -3.53 -2.28
CA LEU A 72 -0.82 -4.63 -2.93
C LEU A 72 -2.29 -4.25 -3.17
N GLY A 73 -2.79 -3.27 -2.41
CA GLY A 73 -4.18 -2.84 -2.33
C GLY A 73 -4.89 -3.54 -1.17
N MET A 74 -5.54 -2.75 -0.32
CA MET A 74 -6.42 -3.26 0.73
C MET A 74 -7.87 -2.91 0.43
N ALA A 75 -8.77 -3.88 0.50
CA ALA A 75 -10.21 -3.63 0.33
C ALA A 75 -10.77 -2.57 1.31
N LEU A 76 -10.11 -2.40 2.46
CA LEU A 76 -10.45 -1.34 3.42
C LEU A 76 -10.30 0.06 2.81
N GLU A 77 -9.27 0.29 1.98
CA GLU A 77 -9.01 1.58 1.34
C GLU A 77 -10.18 1.95 0.39
N ASP A 78 -10.68 0.98 -0.37
CA ASP A 78 -11.83 1.16 -1.25
C ASP A 78 -13.12 1.43 -0.48
N VAL A 79 -13.38 0.64 0.58
CA VAL A 79 -14.61 0.77 1.39
C VAL A 79 -14.66 2.12 2.10
N VAL A 80 -13.55 2.55 2.71
CA VAL A 80 -13.47 3.85 3.39
C VAL A 80 -13.60 5.00 2.39
N THR A 81 -12.91 4.91 1.26
CA THR A 81 -13.04 5.93 0.19
C THR A 81 -14.47 6.00 -0.33
N GLY A 82 -15.11 4.85 -0.54
CA GLY A 82 -16.50 4.74 -0.97
C GLY A 82 -17.49 5.36 0.03
N GLU A 83 -17.32 5.12 1.33
CA GLU A 83 -18.14 5.76 2.37
C GLU A 83 -18.01 7.27 2.34
N LEU A 84 -16.77 7.78 2.29
CA LEU A 84 -16.51 9.22 2.28
C LEU A 84 -17.11 9.89 1.04
N ALA A 85 -16.95 9.25 -0.14
CA ALA A 85 -17.53 9.72 -1.38
C ALA A 85 -19.07 9.70 -1.34
N LEU A 86 -19.67 8.62 -0.82
CA LEU A 86 -21.11 8.50 -0.68
C LEU A 86 -21.68 9.55 0.28
N ARG A 87 -21.04 9.76 1.43
CA ARG A 87 -21.43 10.79 2.39
C ARG A 87 -21.40 12.17 1.73
N ARG A 88 -20.33 12.48 1.00
CA ARG A 88 -20.20 13.75 0.30
C ARG A 88 -21.26 13.93 -0.80
N ALA A 89 -21.58 12.87 -1.53
CA ALA A 89 -22.63 12.89 -2.55
C ALA A 89 -24.01 13.22 -1.94
N ARG A 90 -24.32 12.64 -0.78
CA ARG A 90 -25.55 12.91 -0.02
C ARG A 90 -25.63 14.37 0.45
N GLU A 91 -24.54 14.92 0.99
CA GLU A 91 -24.48 16.33 1.41
C GLU A 91 -24.70 17.31 0.25
N LEU A 92 -24.27 16.94 -0.96
CA LEU A 92 -24.41 17.75 -2.16
C LEU A 92 -25.72 17.52 -2.91
N GLY A 93 -26.53 16.53 -2.51
CA GLY A 93 -27.74 16.14 -3.23
C GLY A 93 -27.48 15.61 -4.64
N VAL A 94 -26.34 14.92 -4.87
CA VAL A 94 -25.97 14.35 -6.17
C VAL A 94 -26.04 12.82 -6.16
N GLY A 95 -26.30 12.23 -7.32
CA GLY A 95 -26.43 10.78 -7.51
C GLY A 95 -27.88 10.33 -7.71
N THR A 96 -28.09 9.01 -7.75
CA THR A 96 -29.41 8.38 -7.95
C THR A 96 -29.58 7.27 -6.93
N GLU A 97 -30.64 7.33 -6.11
CA GLU A 97 -31.03 6.20 -5.26
C GLU A 97 -31.70 5.12 -6.11
N LEU A 98 -31.29 3.87 -5.90
CA LEU A 98 -31.87 2.70 -6.55
C LEU A 98 -32.62 1.87 -5.50
N PRO A 99 -33.74 1.20 -5.87
CA PRO A 99 -34.37 0.22 -5.00
C PRO A 99 -33.42 -0.96 -4.74
N LEU A 100 -33.56 -1.58 -3.58
CA LEU A 100 -32.88 -2.84 -3.24
C LEU A 100 -33.50 -4.04 -3.96
#